data_AF-A0A9P0YXN5-F1
#
_entry.id   AF-A0A9P0YXN5-F1
#
_cell.length_a   1.000
_cell.length_b   1.000
_cell.length_c   1.000
_cell.angle_alpha   90.00
_cell.angle_beta   90.00
_cell.angle_gamma   90.00
#
_symmetry.space_group_name_H-M   'P 1'
#
loop_
_entity.id
_entity.type
_entity.pdbx_description
1 polymer ?
#
loop_
_entity_poly.entity_id
_entity_poly.type
_entity_poly.pdbx_seq_one_letter_code
_entity_poly.pdbx_strand_id
1 'polypeptide(L)'
;MDEDFVNPRRPRQRTNITNRHHYEYECFNTIMDLQISEFDDRFNEVNSELLLCMASLSPIDSFREFDASKLLRLAEFYPSDFSYVERRTLEHQVSIYIDNVLADERFARLKSLGDLARVMVDTRKHLSHPLVYKLLKLALTLPVA
;
A
#
# COMPACT_ATOMS: atom_id res chain seq x y z
N MET A 1 0.47 -3.44 43.04
CA MET A 1 0.24 -4.25 41.83
C MET A 1 0.22 -5.75 42.12
N ASP A 2 0.68 -6.19 43.31
CA ASP A 2 0.70 -7.61 43.70
C ASP A 2 -0.59 -8.11 44.36
N GLU A 3 -1.60 -7.25 44.51
CA GLU A 3 -2.94 -7.62 44.97
C GLU A 3 -3.65 -8.53 43.94
N ASP A 4 -4.54 -9.40 44.42
CA ASP A 4 -5.35 -10.26 43.57
C ASP A 4 -6.27 -9.44 42.65
N PHE A 5 -6.30 -9.80 41.37
CA PHE A 5 -7.19 -9.23 40.38
C PHE A 5 -8.62 -9.73 40.57
N VAL A 6 -9.57 -8.79 40.71
CA VAL A 6 -11.01 -9.08 40.83
C VAL A 6 -11.70 -8.81 39.51
N ASN A 7 -12.24 -9.85 38.87
CA ASN A 7 -12.98 -9.71 37.62
C ASN A 7 -14.36 -9.05 37.87
N PRO A 8 -14.66 -7.88 37.28
CA PRO A 8 -15.94 -7.19 37.49
C PRO A 8 -17.17 -7.99 37.03
N ARG A 9 -17.00 -8.87 36.02
CA ARG A 9 -18.08 -9.73 35.50
C ARG A 9 -18.36 -10.93 36.41
N ARG A 10 -17.39 -11.32 37.27
CA ARG A 10 -17.51 -12.43 38.21
C ARG A 10 -16.78 -12.12 39.54
N PRO A 11 -17.31 -11.18 40.36
CA PRO A 11 -16.57 -10.66 41.53
C PRO A 11 -16.30 -11.69 42.62
N ARG A 12 -17.11 -12.76 42.66
CA ARG A 12 -17.00 -13.83 43.66
C ARG A 12 -15.99 -14.92 43.26
N GLN A 13 -15.49 -14.90 42.02
CA GLN A 13 -14.52 -15.88 41.54
C GLN A 13 -13.11 -15.44 41.92
N ARG A 14 -12.38 -16.29 42.67
CA ARG A 14 -10.94 -16.09 42.90
C ARG A 14 -10.17 -16.54 41.67
N THR A 15 -9.43 -15.62 41.06
CA THR A 15 -8.58 -15.86 39.89
C THR A 15 -7.17 -16.32 40.30
N ASN A 16 -6.72 -16.00 41.53
CA ASN A 16 -5.35 -16.19 42.01
C ASN A 16 -4.28 -15.54 41.10
N ILE A 17 -4.69 -14.52 40.34
CA ILE A 17 -3.84 -13.76 39.43
C ILE A 17 -3.64 -12.38 40.06
N THR A 18 -2.43 -11.84 40.04
CA THR A 18 -2.18 -10.47 40.53
C THR A 18 -2.65 -9.44 39.51
N ASN A 19 -3.00 -8.24 39.98
CA ASN A 19 -3.29 -7.09 39.10
C ASN A 19 -2.17 -6.86 38.09
N ARG A 20 -0.91 -7.04 38.51
CA ARG A 20 0.25 -6.95 37.62
C ARG A 20 0.16 -7.91 36.45
N HIS A 21 -0.10 -9.19 36.69
CA HIS A 21 -0.22 -10.19 35.62
C HIS A 21 -1.41 -9.90 34.71
N HIS A 22 -2.56 -9.51 35.25
CA HIS A 22 -3.72 -9.16 34.43
C HIS A 22 -3.39 -8.03 33.44
N TYR A 23 -2.78 -6.94 33.89
CA TYR A 23 -2.48 -5.80 33.00
C TYR A 23 -1.27 -6.03 32.10
N GLU A 24 -0.15 -6.50 32.65
CA GLU A 24 1.11 -6.66 31.90
C GLU A 24 1.07 -7.84 30.92
N TYR A 25 0.23 -8.86 31.18
CA TYR A 25 0.15 -10.04 30.36
C TYR A 25 -1.22 -10.19 29.68
N GLU A 26 -2.32 -10.34 30.42
CA GLU A 26 -3.62 -10.65 29.81
C GLU A 26 -4.16 -9.50 28.95
N CYS A 27 -4.24 -8.28 29.50
CA CYS A 27 -4.68 -7.11 28.76
C CYS A 27 -3.73 -6.79 27.60
N PHE A 28 -2.41 -6.82 27.85
CA PHE A 28 -1.42 -6.56 26.81
C PHE A 28 -1.54 -7.53 25.64
N ASN A 29 -1.60 -8.85 25.91
CA ASN A 29 -1.75 -9.86 24.86
C ASN A 29 -3.08 -9.70 24.13
N THR A 30 -4.18 -9.41 24.84
CA THR A 30 -5.48 -9.15 24.20
C THR A 30 -5.41 -7.98 23.22
N ILE A 31 -4.76 -6.88 23.60
CA ILE A 31 -4.57 -5.73 22.72
C ILE A 31 -3.68 -6.10 21.53
N MET A 32 -2.60 -6.85 21.76
CA MET A 32 -1.72 -7.32 20.70
C MET A 32 -2.47 -8.22 19.70
N ASP A 33 -3.26 -9.18 20.18
CA ASP A 33 -4.05 -10.06 19.32
C ASP A 33 -5.07 -9.28 18.48
N LEU A 34 -5.72 -8.26 19.07
CA LEU A 34 -6.61 -7.35 18.34
C LEU A 34 -5.88 -6.56 17.26
N GLN A 35 -4.68 -6.03 17.56
CA GLN A 35 -3.87 -5.30 16.59
C GLN A 35 -3.38 -6.19 15.45
N ILE A 36 -2.95 -7.42 15.75
CA ILE A 36 -2.55 -8.41 14.74
C ILE A 36 -3.75 -8.76 13.86
N SER A 37 -4.91 -9.04 14.45
CA SER A 37 -6.13 -9.36 13.69
C SER A 37 -6.56 -8.20 12.78
N GLU A 38 -6.55 -6.97 13.30
CA GLU A 38 -6.90 -5.79 12.49
C GLU A 38 -5.88 -5.58 11.35
N PHE A 39 -4.60 -5.81 11.62
CA PHE A 39 -3.55 -5.73 10.62
C PHE A 39 -3.73 -6.78 9.53
N ASP A 40 -3.97 -8.05 9.89
CA ASP A 40 -4.16 -9.14 8.94
C ASP A 40 -5.43 -8.95 8.10
N ASP A 41 -6.51 -8.40 8.68
CA ASP A 41 -7.74 -8.06 7.96
C ASP A 41 -7.50 -6.94 6.93
N ARG A 42 -6.71 -5.92 7.28
CA ARG A 42 -6.41 -4.78 6.40
C ARG A 42 -5.36 -5.10 5.34
N PHE A 43 -4.32 -5.86 5.69
CA PHE A 43 -3.17 -6.17 4.84
C PHE A 43 -3.08 -7.66 4.48
N ASN A 44 -4.23 -8.26 4.20
CA ASN A 44 -4.29 -9.61 3.64
C ASN A 44 -3.46 -9.72 2.35
N GLU A 45 -3.28 -10.95 1.86
CA GLU A 45 -2.46 -11.27 0.68
C GLU A 45 -2.77 -10.37 -0.53
N VAL A 46 -4.05 -10.13 -0.80
CA VAL A 46 -4.53 -9.33 -1.95
C VAL A 46 -4.19 -7.85 -1.78
N ASN A 47 -4.45 -7.28 -0.61
CA ASN A 47 -4.18 -5.86 -0.34
C ASN A 47 -2.67 -5.58 -0.26
N SER A 48 -1.91 -6.53 0.29
CA SER A 48 -0.45 -6.47 0.29
C SER A 48 0.13 -6.55 -1.12
N GLU A 49 -0.38 -7.46 -1.97
CA GLU A 49 0.01 -7.55 -3.38
C GLU A 49 -0.31 -6.23 -4.13
N LEU A 50 -1.48 -5.65 -3.89
CA LEU A 50 -1.88 -4.37 -4.47
C LEU A 50 -0.87 -3.25 -4.12
N LEU A 51 -0.49 -3.14 -2.85
CA LEU A 51 0.46 -2.12 -2.38
C LEU A 51 1.87 -2.33 -2.94
N LEU A 52 2.32 -3.59 -3.03
CA LEU A 52 3.58 -3.94 -3.68
C LEU A 52 3.55 -3.56 -5.17
N CYS A 53 2.41 -3.72 -5.83
CA CYS A 53 2.24 -3.29 -7.21
C CYS A 53 2.26 -1.76 -7.34
N MET A 54 1.62 -1.02 -6.42
CA MET A 54 1.70 0.45 -6.39
C MET A 54 3.11 0.96 -6.14
N ALA A 55 3.89 0.28 -5.30
CA ALA A 55 5.27 0.65 -5.01
C ALA A 55 6.17 0.67 -6.25
N SER A 56 5.83 -0.10 -7.29
CA SER A 56 6.55 -0.11 -8.57
C SER A 56 6.43 1.18 -9.39
N LEU A 57 5.51 2.09 -9.01
CA LEU A 57 5.43 3.44 -9.57
C LEU A 57 6.43 4.41 -8.92
N SER A 58 7.09 4.02 -7.83
CA SER A 58 7.95 4.90 -7.04
C SER A 58 9.09 5.46 -7.89
N PRO A 59 9.27 6.79 -7.96
CA PRO A 59 10.37 7.40 -8.69
C PRO A 59 11.66 7.45 -7.86
N ILE A 60 11.63 7.01 -6.60
CA ILE A 60 12.77 7.05 -5.67
C ILE A 60 13.93 6.23 -6.24
N ASP A 61 15.15 6.72 -6.02
CA ASP A 61 16.40 6.10 -6.46
C ASP A 61 16.39 5.74 -7.96
N SER A 62 15.91 6.68 -8.79
CA SER A 62 15.80 6.51 -10.25
C SER A 62 14.92 5.33 -10.66
N PHE A 63 13.71 5.25 -10.06
CA PHE A 63 12.74 4.19 -10.32
C PHE A 63 13.26 2.78 -9.98
N ARG A 64 14.03 2.64 -8.89
CA ARG A 64 14.66 1.36 -8.51
C ARG A 64 13.67 0.20 -8.36
N GLU A 65 12.49 0.49 -7.81
CA GLU A 65 11.45 -0.51 -7.54
C GLU A 65 10.56 -0.78 -8.77
N PHE A 66 10.86 -0.17 -9.92
CA PHE A 66 10.09 -0.36 -11.13
C PHE A 66 10.09 -1.82 -11.58
N ASP A 67 8.89 -2.32 -11.85
CA ASP A 67 8.67 -3.66 -12.35
C ASP A 67 7.44 -3.63 -13.27
N ALA A 68 7.68 -3.85 -14.56
CA ALA A 68 6.64 -3.80 -15.57
C ALA A 68 5.53 -4.83 -15.29
N SER A 69 5.88 -6.02 -14.80
CA SER A 69 4.91 -7.07 -14.51
C SER A 69 3.97 -6.67 -13.37
N LYS A 70 4.51 -6.00 -12.34
CA LYS A 70 3.72 -5.47 -11.22
C LYS A 70 2.80 -4.33 -11.64
N LEU A 71 3.21 -3.48 -12.59
CA LEU A 71 2.31 -2.45 -13.13
C LEU A 71 1.15 -3.04 -13.95
N LEU A 72 1.40 -4.12 -14.69
CA LEU A 72 0.33 -4.83 -15.38
C LEU A 72 -0.61 -5.50 -14.40
N ARG A 73 -0.06 -6.15 -13.37
CA ARG A 73 -0.82 -6.71 -12.27
C ARG A 73 -1.65 -5.65 -11.54
N LEU A 74 -1.11 -4.44 -11.34
CA LEU A 74 -1.83 -3.31 -10.75
C LEU A 74 -3.11 -2.99 -11.54
N ALA A 75 -3.05 -3.00 -12.87
CA ALA A 75 -4.22 -2.76 -13.71
C ALA A 75 -5.30 -3.84 -13.59
N GLU A 76 -4.93 -5.09 -13.27
CA GLU A 76 -5.87 -6.19 -13.06
C GLU A 76 -6.73 -5.99 -11.81
N PHE A 77 -6.21 -5.31 -10.79
CA PHE A 77 -6.97 -4.96 -9.59
C PHE A 77 -8.08 -3.93 -9.82
N TYR A 78 -8.08 -3.25 -10.98
CA TYR A 78 -9.10 -2.26 -11.36
C TYR A 78 -9.86 -2.67 -12.62
N PRO A 79 -10.65 -3.75 -12.58
CA PRO A 79 -11.36 -4.24 -13.75
C PRO A 79 -12.40 -3.25 -14.28
N SER A 80 -12.91 -2.35 -13.43
CA SER A 80 -13.83 -1.26 -13.81
C SER A 80 -13.12 -0.09 -14.49
N ASP A 81 -11.85 0.15 -14.16
CA ASP A 81 -11.05 1.24 -14.74
C ASP A 81 -10.24 0.79 -15.96
N PHE A 82 -9.94 -0.51 -16.11
CA PHE A 82 -9.17 -1.01 -17.24
C PHE A 82 -9.90 -2.09 -18.02
N SER A 83 -10.25 -1.75 -19.26
CA SER A 83 -10.72 -2.73 -20.25
C SER A 83 -9.60 -3.73 -20.62
N TYR A 84 -9.99 -4.87 -21.19
CA TYR A 84 -9.05 -5.87 -21.69
C TYR A 84 -8.07 -5.30 -22.72
N VAL A 85 -8.56 -4.44 -23.63
CA VAL A 85 -7.75 -3.80 -24.67
C VAL A 85 -6.78 -2.80 -24.06
N GLU A 86 -7.19 -2.02 -23.06
CA GLU A 86 -6.29 -1.10 -22.36
C GLU A 86 -5.18 -1.85 -21.62
N ARG A 87 -5.46 -2.99 -20.97
CA ARG A 87 -4.42 -3.80 -20.30
C ARG A 87 -3.36 -4.32 -21.27
N ARG A 88 -3.77 -4.78 -22.46
CA ARG A 88 -2.82 -5.15 -23.53
C ARG A 88 -2.04 -3.97 -24.07
N THR A 89 -2.69 -2.81 -24.17
CA THR A 89 -2.00 -1.58 -24.60
C THR A 89 -0.99 -1.09 -23.56
N LEU A 90 -1.32 -1.25 -22.28
CA LEU A 90 -0.47 -0.88 -21.16
C LEU A 90 0.85 -1.66 -21.17
N GLU A 91 0.84 -2.94 -21.56
CA GLU A 91 2.03 -3.78 -21.71
C GLU A 91 3.10 -3.12 -22.60
N HIS A 92 2.68 -2.56 -23.74
CA HIS A 92 3.57 -1.82 -24.61
C HIS A 92 3.90 -0.42 -24.10
N GLN A 93 2.96 0.25 -23.44
CA GLN A 93 3.17 1.61 -22.96
C GLN A 93 4.15 1.70 -21.80
N VAL A 94 4.20 0.68 -20.92
CA VAL A 94 5.02 0.66 -19.72
C VAL A 94 6.52 0.64 -20.05
N SER A 95 6.93 -0.13 -21.07
CA SER A 95 8.34 -0.15 -21.52
C SER A 95 8.77 1.19 -22.10
N ILE A 96 7.93 1.78 -22.95
CA ILE A 96 8.21 3.10 -23.54
C ILE A 96 8.22 4.18 -22.45
N TYR A 97 7.33 4.08 -21.46
CA TYR A 97 7.27 5.02 -20.34
C TYR A 97 8.58 5.07 -19.55
N ILE A 98 9.13 3.91 -19.15
CA ILE A 98 10.31 3.89 -18.29
C ILE A 98 11.52 4.50 -19.01
N ASP A 99 11.72 4.18 -20.29
CA ASP A 99 12.78 4.77 -21.10
C ASP A 99 12.61 6.30 -21.20
N ASN A 100 11.37 6.76 -21.37
CA ASN A 100 11.06 8.18 -21.51
C ASN A 100 11.27 8.98 -20.22
N VAL A 101 11.02 8.42 -19.04
CA VAL A 101 11.24 9.12 -17.77
C VAL A 101 12.70 9.04 -17.35
N LEU A 102 13.40 7.93 -17.62
CA LEU A 102 14.83 7.82 -17.31
C LEU A 102 15.70 8.73 -18.20
N ALA A 103 15.28 8.99 -19.43
CA ALA A 103 15.98 9.91 -20.33
C ALA A 103 15.74 11.41 -20.03
N ASP A 104 14.78 11.74 -19.16
CA ASP A 104 14.41 13.12 -18.86
C ASP A 104 14.89 13.51 -17.45
N GLU A 105 15.91 14.37 -17.38
CA GLU A 105 16.55 14.79 -16.13
C GLU A 105 15.57 15.40 -15.11
N ARG A 106 14.42 15.91 -15.56
CA ARG A 106 13.36 16.45 -14.67
C ARG A 106 12.79 15.37 -13.75
N PHE A 107 12.93 14.09 -14.10
CA PHE A 107 12.47 12.95 -13.32
C PHE A 107 13.55 12.36 -12.40
N ALA A 108 14.82 12.79 -12.50
CA ALA A 108 15.95 12.12 -11.87
C ALA A 108 15.95 12.16 -10.33
N ARG A 109 15.23 13.11 -9.70
CA ARG A 109 15.31 13.37 -8.24
C ARG A 109 13.95 13.58 -7.58
N LEU A 110 12.91 12.90 -8.09
CA LEU A 110 11.58 12.94 -7.50
C LEU A 110 11.54 12.15 -6.19
N LYS A 111 10.83 12.66 -5.18
CA LYS A 111 10.78 12.05 -3.84
C LYS A 111 9.45 11.38 -3.52
N SER A 112 8.45 11.59 -4.35
CA SER A 112 7.09 11.11 -4.11
C SER A 112 6.32 10.84 -5.41
N LEU A 113 5.26 10.03 -5.30
CA LEU A 113 4.30 9.84 -6.38
C LEU A 113 3.59 11.15 -6.77
N GLY A 114 3.41 12.06 -5.81
CA GLY A 114 2.86 13.40 -6.07
C GLY A 114 3.77 14.26 -6.95
N ASP A 115 5.09 14.22 -6.68
CA ASP A 115 6.08 14.88 -7.54
C ASP A 115 6.06 14.29 -8.95
N LEU A 116 6.01 12.96 -9.05
CA LEU A 116 5.89 12.26 -10.34
C LEU A 116 4.66 12.71 -11.12
N ALA A 117 3.49 12.72 -10.47
CA ALA A 117 2.24 13.14 -11.12
C ALA A 117 2.33 14.57 -11.64
N ARG A 118 2.85 15.50 -10.82
CA ARG A 118 3.04 16.90 -11.21
C ARG A 118 3.98 17.01 -12.42
N VAL A 119 5.15 16.38 -12.39
CA VAL A 119 6.13 16.48 -13.48
C VAL A 119 5.63 15.80 -14.77
N MET A 120 4.87 14.71 -14.67
CA MET A 120 4.18 14.11 -15.84
C MET A 120 3.17 15.07 -16.48
N VAL A 121 2.52 15.93 -15.69
CA VAL A 121 1.63 16.97 -16.21
C VAL A 121 2.42 18.09 -16.86
N ASP A 122 3.41 18.63 -16.17
CA ASP A 122 4.23 19.76 -16.63
C ASP A 122 4.98 19.43 -17.94
N THR A 123 5.47 18.19 -18.08
CA THR A 123 6.15 17.70 -19.29
C THR A 123 5.20 17.19 -20.37
N ARG A 124 3.88 17.21 -20.12
CA ARG A 124 2.83 16.63 -20.97
C ARG A 124 2.96 15.12 -21.22
N LYS A 125 3.86 14.42 -20.52
CA LYS A 125 4.04 12.96 -20.64
C LYS A 125 2.81 12.17 -20.20
N HIS A 126 1.92 12.74 -19.39
CA HIS A 126 0.60 12.16 -19.09
C HIS A 126 -0.28 11.95 -20.34
N LEU A 127 -0.09 12.74 -21.41
CA LEU A 127 -0.79 12.57 -22.69
C LEU A 127 -0.16 11.48 -23.55
N SER A 128 1.16 11.31 -23.45
CA SER A 128 1.93 10.26 -24.15
C SER A 128 1.78 8.90 -23.48
N HIS A 129 1.63 8.87 -22.15
CA HIS A 129 1.48 7.67 -21.33
C HIS A 129 0.19 7.66 -20.50
N PRO A 130 -0.99 7.77 -21.13
CA PRO A 130 -2.27 7.95 -20.43
C PRO A 130 -2.65 6.80 -19.49
N LEU A 131 -2.29 5.54 -19.80
CA LEU A 131 -2.63 4.38 -18.97
C LEU A 131 -1.72 4.29 -17.74
N VAL A 132 -0.42 4.59 -17.90
CA VAL A 132 0.50 4.71 -16.75
C VAL A 132 0.07 5.85 -15.84
N TYR A 133 -0.31 7.01 -16.41
CA TYR A 133 -0.83 8.13 -15.62
C TYR A 133 -2.17 7.80 -14.94
N LYS A 134 -2.99 6.94 -15.54
CA LYS A 134 -4.22 6.41 -14.91
C LYS A 134 -3.90 5.56 -13.68
N LEU A 135 -2.93 4.64 -13.77
CA LEU A 135 -2.45 3.87 -12.61
C LEU A 135 -1.93 4.80 -11.50
N LEU A 136 -1.14 5.81 -11.86
CA LEU A 136 -0.62 6.78 -10.90
C LEU A 136 -1.73 7.55 -10.19
N LYS A 137 -2.76 7.98 -10.91
CA LYS A 137 -3.94 8.63 -10.29
C LYS A 137 -4.62 7.69 -9.31
N LEU A 138 -4.88 6.44 -9.70
CA LEU A 138 -5.52 5.45 -8.83
C LEU A 138 -4.71 5.25 -7.55
N ALA A 139 -3.39 5.06 -7.66
CA ALA A 139 -2.49 4.93 -6.51
C ALA A 139 -2.51 6.15 -5.58
N LEU A 140 -2.69 7.37 -6.12
CA LEU A 140 -2.78 8.61 -5.33
C LEU A 140 -4.15 8.86 -4.69
N THR A 141 -5.22 8.36 -5.30
CA THR A 141 -6.60 8.63 -4.86
C THR A 141 -7.17 7.58 -3.94
N LEU A 142 -6.56 6.39 -3.89
CA LEU A 142 -7.08 5.32 -3.05
C LEU A 142 -6.75 5.60 -1.58
N PRO A 143 -7.76 5.66 -0.70
CA PRO A 143 -7.50 5.54 0.72
C PRO A 143 -6.94 4.13 0.93
N VAL A 144 -5.64 4.03 1.17
CA VAL A 144 -5.08 2.81 1.75
C VAL A 144 -5.72 2.71 3.13
N ALA A 145 -6.69 1.79 3.24
CA ALA A 145 -7.56 1.63 4.41
C ALA A 145 -6.74 1.41 5.67
#